data_AF-A0AAJ6LNT4-F1
#
_entry.id   AF-A0AAJ6LNT4-F1
#
_cell.length_a   1.000
_cell.length_b   1.000
_cell.length_c   1.000
_cell.angle_alpha   90.00
_cell.angle_beta   90.00
_cell.angle_gamma   90.00
#
_symmetry.space_group_name_H-M   'P 1'
#
loop_
_entity.id
_entity.type
_entity.pdbx_description
1 polymer ?
#
loop_
_entity_poly.entity_id
_entity_poly.type
_entity_poly.pdbx_seq_one_letter_code
_entity_poly.pdbx_strand_id
1 'polypeptide(L)'
;MGLFHKDFFDKAFDDEFAFLGKSSGQLLTESTNGELLVDGTETYNLAQTHKNDLHTMMRCCESELKKMDLVGLVAAPFYFERVAILARKDKNYSLEIEIIEKYISSIRKFYNENGLQLGEGVMAGPRYKAIEGRLSKAHELLLKNP
;
A
#
# COMPACT_ATOMS: atom_id res chain seq x y z
N MET A 1 -12.00 21.40 11.01
CA MET A 1 -12.00 21.55 9.54
C MET A 1 -10.86 20.71 8.99
N GLY A 2 -11.17 19.57 8.37
CA GLY A 2 -10.15 18.65 7.88
C GLY A 2 -10.78 17.70 6.88
N LEU A 3 -11.14 18.25 5.71
CA LEU A 3 -11.85 17.56 4.64
C LEU A 3 -11.32 18.03 3.29
N PHE A 4 -10.00 18.08 3.13
CA PHE A 4 -9.38 18.48 1.86
C PHE A 4 -8.00 17.82 1.76
N HIS A 5 -7.95 16.57 1.27
CA HIS A 5 -6.86 16.10 0.41
C HIS A 5 -6.99 14.62 -0.01
N LYS A 6 -7.66 13.77 0.77
CA LYS A 6 -7.83 12.34 0.40
C LYS A 6 -8.89 12.11 -0.67
N ASP A 7 -9.92 12.93 -0.68
CA ASP A 7 -11.03 12.74 -1.62
C ASP A 7 -10.77 13.38 -2.98
N PHE A 8 -9.73 14.20 -3.16
CA PHE A 8 -9.59 14.99 -4.38
C PHE A 8 -9.02 14.19 -5.56
N PHE A 9 -8.02 13.34 -5.32
CA PHE A 9 -7.44 12.51 -6.37
C PHE A 9 -8.34 11.33 -6.75
N ASP A 10 -8.92 10.64 -5.76
CA ASP A 10 -9.88 9.56 -6.01
C ASP A 10 -11.14 10.10 -6.70
N LYS A 11 -11.68 11.24 -6.26
CA LYS A 11 -12.87 11.84 -6.87
C LYS A 11 -12.62 12.42 -8.26
N ALA A 12 -11.49 13.08 -8.51
CA ALA A 12 -11.22 13.62 -9.85
C ALA A 12 -11.04 12.50 -10.89
N PHE A 13 -10.40 11.40 -10.50
CA PHE A 13 -10.24 10.21 -11.34
C PHE A 13 -11.58 9.47 -11.51
N ASP A 14 -12.34 9.26 -10.43
CA ASP A 14 -13.64 8.61 -10.49
C ASP A 14 -14.70 9.47 -11.23
N ASP A 15 -14.66 10.82 -11.14
CA ASP A 15 -15.58 11.73 -11.85
C ASP A 15 -15.29 11.77 -13.37
N GLU A 16 -14.02 11.65 -13.79
CA GLU A 16 -13.63 11.57 -15.22
C GLU A 16 -14.05 10.25 -15.87
N PHE A 17 -14.07 9.15 -15.09
CA PHE A 17 -14.48 7.82 -15.53
C PHE A 17 -15.94 7.45 -15.22
N ALA A 18 -16.66 8.29 -14.47
CA ALA A 18 -18.10 8.13 -14.20
C ALA A 18 -18.93 8.03 -15.50
N PHE A 19 -18.43 8.58 -16.62
CA PHE A 19 -19.04 8.45 -17.94
C PHE A 19 -19.09 7.00 -18.45
N LEU A 20 -18.19 6.12 -18.01
CA LEU A 20 -18.17 4.70 -18.38
C LEU A 20 -18.98 3.80 -17.44
N GLY A 21 -19.50 4.35 -16.33
CA GLY A 21 -20.23 3.58 -15.30
C GLY A 21 -19.39 2.52 -14.58
N LYS A 22 -18.05 2.62 -14.64
CA LYS A 22 -17.11 1.66 -14.02
C LYS A 22 -16.28 2.36 -12.95
N SER A 23 -15.98 1.64 -11.87
CA SER A 23 -15.01 2.12 -10.87
C SER A 23 -13.59 2.08 -11.42
N SER A 24 -12.69 2.89 -10.85
CA SER A 24 -11.25 2.80 -11.08
C SER A 24 -10.69 1.38 -10.89
N GLY A 25 -11.22 0.61 -9.92
CA GLY A 25 -10.88 -0.79 -9.71
C GLY A 25 -11.26 -1.71 -10.88
N GLN A 26 -12.46 -1.51 -11.44
CA GLN A 26 -12.92 -2.27 -12.62
C GLN A 26 -12.08 -1.94 -13.85
N LEU A 27 -11.74 -0.67 -14.06
CA LEU A 27 -10.89 -0.23 -15.17
C LEU A 27 -9.46 -0.77 -15.05
N LEU A 28 -8.90 -0.83 -13.84
CA LEU A 28 -7.60 -1.46 -13.59
C LEU A 28 -7.65 -2.96 -13.84
N THR A 29 -8.72 -3.63 -13.41
CA THR A 29 -8.91 -5.07 -13.64
C THR A 29 -8.98 -5.39 -15.13
N GLU A 30 -9.75 -4.61 -15.90
CA GLU A 30 -9.85 -4.80 -17.34
C GLU A 30 -8.53 -4.50 -18.07
N SER A 31 -7.87 -3.38 -17.74
CA SER A 31 -6.61 -2.99 -18.40
C SER A 31 -5.43 -3.91 -18.08
N THR A 32 -5.50 -4.65 -16.97
CA THR A 32 -4.47 -5.61 -16.55
C THR A 32 -4.90 -7.06 -16.73
N ASN A 33 -6.02 -7.35 -17.40
CA ASN A 33 -6.58 -8.70 -17.53
C ASN A 33 -6.68 -9.47 -16.18
N GLY A 34 -6.99 -8.76 -15.10
CA GLY A 34 -7.12 -9.32 -13.75
C GLY A 34 -5.80 -9.64 -13.05
N GLU A 35 -4.65 -9.26 -13.60
CA GLU A 35 -3.33 -9.56 -13.03
C GLU A 35 -3.07 -8.96 -11.63
N LEU A 36 -3.89 -7.99 -11.23
CA LEU A 36 -3.84 -7.30 -9.93
C LEU A 36 -4.92 -7.79 -8.95
N LEU A 37 -5.70 -8.81 -9.32
CA LEU A 37 -6.66 -9.42 -8.40
C LEU A 37 -5.94 -10.35 -7.42
N VAL A 38 -6.34 -10.29 -6.16
CA VAL A 38 -5.92 -11.25 -5.13
C VAL A 38 -7.09 -12.17 -4.87
N ASP A 39 -6.91 -13.47 -5.12
CA ASP A 39 -7.96 -14.48 -5.04
C ASP A 39 -9.23 -14.08 -5.82
N GLY A 40 -9.04 -13.51 -7.01
CA GLY A 40 -10.12 -13.02 -7.88
C GLY A 40 -10.82 -11.76 -7.40
N THR A 41 -10.30 -11.10 -6.36
CA THR A 41 -10.91 -9.93 -5.72
C THR A 41 -9.96 -8.73 -5.72
N GLU A 42 -10.51 -7.52 -5.92
CA GLU A 42 -9.76 -6.27 -5.79
C GLU A 42 -9.22 -6.09 -4.37
N THR A 43 -7.99 -5.57 -4.26
CA THR A 43 -7.33 -5.35 -2.95
C THR A 43 -8.15 -4.47 -2.01
N TYR A 44 -8.89 -3.49 -2.54
CA TYR A 44 -9.77 -2.61 -1.77
C TYR A 44 -10.92 -3.37 -1.09
N ASN A 45 -11.56 -4.32 -1.79
CA ASN A 45 -12.64 -5.12 -1.22
C ASN A 45 -12.12 -6.08 -0.14
N LEU A 46 -10.91 -6.61 -0.33
CA LEU A 46 -10.22 -7.42 0.69
C LEU A 46 -9.81 -6.58 1.91
N ALA A 47 -9.46 -5.30 1.75
CA ALA A 47 -9.20 -4.41 2.88
C ALA A 47 -10.44 -4.19 3.77
N GLN A 48 -11.65 -4.31 3.22
CA GLN A 48 -12.86 -4.15 4.02
C GLN A 48 -13.17 -5.39 4.85
N THR A 49 -12.99 -6.57 4.26
CA THR A 49 -13.45 -7.86 4.80
C THR A 49 -12.33 -8.66 5.48
N HIS A 50 -11.09 -8.54 5.01
CA HIS A 50 -9.95 -9.38 5.39
C HIS A 50 -8.75 -8.58 5.93
N LYS A 51 -8.93 -7.30 6.33
CA LYS A 51 -7.81 -6.47 6.85
C LYS A 51 -7.03 -7.07 8.02
N ASN A 52 -7.62 -8.01 8.76
CA ASN A 52 -7.00 -8.67 9.90
C ASN A 52 -6.34 -10.02 9.55
N ASP A 53 -6.41 -10.46 8.29
CA ASP A 53 -5.77 -11.67 7.80
C ASP A 53 -4.38 -11.34 7.25
N LEU A 54 -3.34 -11.89 7.89
CA LEU A 54 -1.95 -11.56 7.56
C LEU A 54 -1.59 -11.98 6.14
N HIS A 55 -1.92 -13.21 5.75
CA HIS A 55 -1.59 -13.76 4.44
C HIS A 55 -2.27 -12.98 3.31
N THR A 56 -3.54 -12.62 3.48
CA THR A 56 -4.28 -11.81 2.51
C THR A 56 -3.67 -10.41 2.38
N MET A 57 -3.30 -9.76 3.48
CA MET A 57 -2.66 -8.44 3.43
C MET A 57 -1.26 -8.48 2.79
N MET A 58 -0.51 -9.58 2.97
CA MET A 58 0.76 -9.78 2.27
C MET A 58 0.57 -9.92 0.75
N ARG A 59 -0.42 -10.72 0.31
CA ARG A 59 -0.77 -10.81 -1.13
C ARG A 59 -1.22 -9.46 -1.68
N CYS A 60 -1.97 -8.66 -0.91
CA CYS A 60 -2.29 -7.28 -1.31
C CYS A 60 -1.04 -6.40 -1.44
N CYS A 61 -0.04 -6.55 -0.57
CA CYS A 61 1.23 -5.81 -0.72
C CYS A 61 1.94 -6.16 -2.03
N GLU A 62 1.99 -7.44 -2.40
CA GLU A 62 2.57 -7.89 -3.67
C GLU A 62 1.81 -7.33 -4.86
N SER A 63 0.47 -7.38 -4.82
CA SER A 63 -0.37 -6.78 -5.85
C SER A 63 -0.17 -5.28 -6.00
N GLU A 64 0.05 -4.54 -4.90
CA GLU A 64 0.29 -3.09 -4.95
C GLU A 64 1.63 -2.75 -5.58
N LEU A 65 2.69 -3.51 -5.28
CA LEU A 65 3.99 -3.32 -5.95
C LEU A 65 3.88 -3.66 -7.43
N LYS A 66 3.20 -4.76 -7.78
CA LYS A 66 2.96 -5.13 -9.17
C LYS A 66 2.17 -4.06 -9.93
N LYS A 67 1.15 -3.46 -9.30
CA LYS A 67 0.40 -2.33 -9.87
C LYS A 67 1.33 -1.14 -10.13
N MET A 68 2.21 -0.81 -9.20
CA MET A 68 3.17 0.27 -9.35
C MET A 68 4.11 0.03 -10.54
N ASP A 69 4.59 -1.20 -10.73
CA ASP A 69 5.45 -1.57 -11.85
C ASP A 69 4.70 -1.60 -13.19
N LEU A 70 3.46 -2.09 -13.22
CA LEU A 70 2.70 -2.28 -14.46
C LEU A 70 2.06 -0.98 -15.00
N VAL A 71 1.50 -0.15 -14.11
CA VAL A 71 0.69 1.01 -14.51
C VAL A 71 1.20 2.33 -13.95
N GLY A 72 2.33 2.34 -13.24
CA GLY A 72 2.96 3.56 -12.73
C GLY A 72 2.21 4.22 -11.56
N LEU A 73 1.26 3.53 -10.95
CA LEU A 73 0.52 4.04 -9.79
C LEU A 73 1.24 3.66 -8.49
N VAL A 74 1.72 4.66 -7.75
CA VAL A 74 2.45 4.48 -6.49
C VAL A 74 1.70 3.54 -5.54
N ALA A 75 2.39 2.51 -5.06
CA ALA A 75 1.82 1.51 -4.16
C ALA A 75 1.22 2.15 -2.90
N ALA A 76 0.00 1.75 -2.53
CA ALA A 76 -0.70 2.34 -1.40
C ALA A 76 -0.10 1.83 -0.05
N PRO A 77 0.18 2.73 0.91
CA PRO A 77 0.81 2.35 2.19
C PRO A 77 -0.07 1.50 3.10
N PHE A 78 -1.39 1.48 2.86
CA PHE A 78 -2.35 0.83 3.76
C PHE A 78 -2.01 -0.63 4.03
N TYR A 79 -1.77 -1.42 2.99
CA TYR A 79 -1.57 -2.87 3.12
C TYR A 79 -0.28 -3.19 3.87
N PHE A 80 0.81 -2.47 3.58
CA PHE A 80 2.09 -2.61 4.26
C PHE A 80 2.00 -2.24 5.74
N GLU A 81 1.29 -1.15 6.07
CA GLU A 81 1.00 -0.78 7.46
C GLU A 81 0.20 -1.88 8.17
N ARG A 82 -0.79 -2.49 7.49
CA ARG A 82 -1.58 -3.59 8.05
C ARG A 82 -0.75 -4.83 8.32
N VAL A 83 0.11 -5.25 7.39
CA VAL A 83 1.04 -6.37 7.60
C VAL A 83 1.97 -6.09 8.78
N ALA A 84 2.58 -4.90 8.85
CA ALA A 84 3.44 -4.52 9.97
C ALA A 84 2.72 -4.57 11.33
N ILE A 85 1.46 -4.12 11.39
CA ILE A 85 0.64 -4.20 12.61
C ILE A 85 0.35 -5.66 13.00
N LEU A 86 -0.01 -6.50 12.03
CA LEU A 86 -0.35 -7.90 12.29
C LEU A 86 0.89 -8.71 12.70
N ALA A 87 2.02 -8.51 12.02
CA ALA A 87 3.30 -9.11 12.36
C ALA A 87 3.72 -8.76 13.79
N ARG A 88 3.60 -7.49 14.20
CA ARG A 88 3.88 -7.07 15.58
C ARG A 88 2.98 -7.76 16.61
N LYS A 89 1.69 -7.91 16.31
CA LYS A 89 0.73 -8.59 17.21
C LYS A 89 1.11 -10.05 17.41
N ASP A 90 1.63 -10.69 16.38
CA ASP A 90 2.14 -12.06 16.41
C ASP A 90 3.58 -12.18 16.94
N LYS A 91 4.17 -11.05 17.39
CA LYS A 91 5.58 -10.94 17.80
C LYS A 91 6.59 -11.36 16.72
N ASN A 92 6.16 -11.40 15.46
CA ASN A 92 7.04 -11.62 14.32
C ASN A 92 7.70 -10.29 13.91
N TYR A 93 8.68 -9.85 14.70
CA TYR A 93 9.37 -8.58 14.48
C TYR A 93 10.24 -8.60 13.22
N SER A 94 10.73 -9.77 12.80
CA SER A 94 11.45 -9.92 11.54
C SER A 94 10.57 -9.57 10.35
N LEU A 95 9.34 -10.11 10.30
CA LEU A 95 8.39 -9.79 9.23
C LEU A 95 7.96 -8.32 9.27
N GLU A 96 7.78 -7.75 10.48
CA GLU A 96 7.49 -6.31 10.61
C GLU A 96 8.59 -5.46 9.97
N ILE A 97 9.86 -5.76 10.21
CA ILE A 97 11.00 -5.04 9.61
C ILE A 97 11.01 -5.26 8.10
N GLU A 98 10.96 -6.52 7.65
CA GLU A 98 11.05 -6.89 6.24
C GLU A 98 10.01 -6.15 5.39
N ILE A 99 8.75 -6.13 5.82
CA ILE A 99 7.68 -5.50 5.03
C ILE A 99 7.81 -3.98 4.98
N ILE A 100 8.28 -3.36 6.06
CA ILE A 100 8.51 -1.91 6.14
C ILE A 100 9.66 -1.52 5.22
N GLU A 101 10.79 -2.24 5.29
CA GLU A 101 11.96 -1.97 4.46
C GLU A 101 11.67 -2.21 2.98
N LYS A 102 10.95 -3.29 2.66
CA LYS A 102 10.50 -3.59 1.29
C LYS A 102 9.65 -2.45 0.73
N TYR A 103 8.70 -1.92 1.52
CA TYR A 103 7.88 -0.81 1.09
C TYR A 103 8.70 0.46 0.86
N ILE A 104 9.47 0.90 1.87
CA ILE A 104 10.26 2.14 1.79
C ILE A 104 11.24 2.11 0.62
N SER A 105 11.96 0.99 0.44
CA SER A 105 12.91 0.84 -0.65
C SER A 105 12.22 0.88 -2.02
N SER A 106 11.07 0.20 -2.18
CA SER A 106 10.31 0.18 -3.43
C SER A 106 9.78 1.57 -3.81
N ILE A 107 9.22 2.31 -2.85
CA ILE A 107 8.72 3.68 -3.10
C ILE A 107 9.87 4.63 -3.46
N ARG A 108 10.98 4.59 -2.72
CA ARG A 108 12.15 5.44 -3.00
C ARG A 108 12.74 5.13 -4.37
N LYS A 109 12.84 3.84 -4.73
CA LYS A 109 13.28 3.41 -6.06
C LYS A 109 12.38 3.99 -7.15
N PHE A 110 11.06 3.80 -7.02
CA PHE A 110 10.09 4.32 -7.98
C PHE A 110 10.20 5.85 -8.15
N TYR A 111 10.32 6.59 -7.05
CA TYR A 111 10.47 8.04 -7.11
C TYR A 111 11.76 8.46 -7.83
N ASN A 112 12.88 7.84 -7.50
CA ASN A 112 14.17 8.14 -8.13
C ASN A 112 14.16 7.83 -9.63
N GLU A 113 13.61 6.68 -10.04
CA GLU A 113 13.55 6.24 -11.44
C GLU A 113 12.64 7.13 -12.30
N ASN A 114 11.63 7.75 -11.67
CA ASN A 114 10.67 8.63 -12.36
C ASN A 114 10.97 10.13 -12.15
N GLY A 115 12.10 10.49 -11.55
CA GLY A 115 12.47 11.89 -11.31
C GLY A 115 11.54 12.63 -10.35
N LEU A 116 10.84 11.92 -9.48
CA LEU A 116 9.90 12.48 -8.50
C LEU A 116 10.64 12.93 -7.24
N GLN A 117 10.16 14.01 -6.62
CA GLN A 117 10.77 14.54 -5.41
C GLN A 117 10.47 13.66 -4.19
N LEU A 118 11.51 13.18 -3.52
CA LEU A 118 11.37 12.45 -2.26
C LEU A 118 10.72 13.32 -1.19
N GLY A 119 9.82 12.73 -0.41
CA GLY A 119 9.08 13.43 0.64
C GLY A 119 7.76 14.05 0.17
N GLU A 120 7.42 13.96 -1.12
CA GLU A 120 6.14 14.39 -1.68
C GLU A 120 5.17 13.21 -1.93
N GLY A 121 3.93 13.53 -2.32
CA GLY A 121 2.91 12.53 -2.65
C GLY A 121 2.63 11.57 -1.49
N VAL A 122 2.74 10.26 -1.75
CA VAL A 122 2.53 9.22 -0.74
C VAL A 122 3.51 9.36 0.44
N MET A 123 4.76 9.78 0.19
CA MET A 123 5.80 9.94 1.22
C MET A 123 5.49 11.08 2.20
N ALA A 124 4.77 12.13 1.77
CA ALA A 124 4.33 13.21 2.64
C ALA A 124 3.21 12.77 3.60
N GLY A 125 2.51 11.69 3.24
CA GLY A 125 1.28 11.24 3.86
C GLY A 125 1.47 10.66 5.28
N PRO A 126 0.42 10.74 6.12
CA PRO A 126 0.51 10.30 7.51
C PRO A 126 0.78 8.79 7.66
N ARG A 127 0.29 7.96 6.73
CA ARG A 127 0.52 6.50 6.78
C ARG A 127 1.97 6.14 6.46
N TYR A 128 2.59 6.81 5.49
CA TYR A 128 3.99 6.60 5.16
C TYR A 128 4.88 6.95 6.37
N LYS A 129 4.64 8.11 7.01
CA LYS A 129 5.32 8.50 8.25
C LYS A 129 5.10 7.52 9.40
N ALA A 130 3.88 6.99 9.53
CA ALA A 130 3.58 5.97 10.54
C ALA A 130 4.33 4.65 10.28
N ILE A 131 4.52 4.26 9.02
CA ILE A 131 5.35 3.11 8.63
C ILE A 131 6.82 3.35 9.00
N GLU A 132 7.40 4.50 8.62
CA GLU A 132 8.78 4.83 8.96
C GLU A 132 9.01 4.85 10.48
N GLY A 133 8.07 5.42 11.24
CA GLY A 133 8.15 5.50 12.70
C GLY A 133 8.12 4.14 13.41
N ARG A 134 7.69 3.05 12.76
CA ARG A 134 7.64 1.70 13.37
C ARG A 134 8.99 1.00 13.39
N LEU A 135 9.87 1.31 12.43
CA LEU A 135 11.08 0.55 12.15
C LEU A 135 12.03 0.48 13.35
N SER A 136 12.37 1.63 13.94
CA SER A 136 13.26 1.70 15.11
C SER A 136 12.76 0.81 16.25
N LYS A 137 11.45 0.86 16.54
CA LYS A 137 10.88 0.03 17.61
C LYS A 137 10.86 -1.46 17.27
N ALA A 138 10.66 -1.82 16.00
CA ALA A 138 10.68 -3.21 15.57
C ALA A 138 12.08 -3.82 15.73
N HIS A 139 13.14 -3.09 15.38
CA HIS A 139 14.53 -3.53 15.62
C HIS A 139 14.83 -3.72 17.11
N GLU A 140 14.42 -2.79 17.98
CA GLU A 140 14.57 -2.95 19.43
C GLU A 140 13.87 -4.21 19.95
N LEU A 141 12.67 -4.50 19.43
CA LEU A 141 11.88 -5.65 19.86
C LEU A 141 12.49 -6.97 19.38
N LEU A 142 13.02 -7.01 18.16
CA LEU A 142 13.75 -8.16 17.62
C LEU A 142 15.02 -8.44 18.44
N LEU A 143 15.81 -7.42 18.77
CA LEU A 143 17.02 -7.58 19.60
C LEU A 143 16.70 -8.12 21.01
N LYS A 144 15.54 -7.76 21.57
CA LYS A 144 15.09 -8.24 22.88
C LYS A 144 14.42 -9.62 22.82
N ASN A 145 13.96 -10.04 21.65
CA ASN A 145 13.21 -11.28 21.42
C ASN A 145 13.67 -11.88 20.08
N PRO A 146 14.89 -12.45 20.02
CA PRO A 146 15.45 -12.99 18.78
C PRO A 146 14.70 -14.22 18.28
#